data_AF-A0A3P8BME0-F1
#
_entry.id   AF-A0A3P8BME0-F1
#
_cell.length_a   1.000
_cell.length_b   1.000
_cell.length_c   1.000
_cell.angle_alpha   90.00
_cell.angle_beta   90.00
_cell.angle_gamma   90.00
#
_symmetry.space_group_name_H-M   'P 1'
#
loop_
_entity.id
_entity.type
_entity.pdbx_description
1 polymer ?
#
loop_
_entity_poly.entity_id
_entity_poly.type
_entity_poly.pdbx_seq_one_letter_code
_entity_poly.pdbx_strand_id
1 'polypeptide(L)'
;MLSGPSNLEEVERKVLLPQSDFRRILPRMVSMGLITTTELSRTKEYTADTIFCLYSINLLQVARLVIELSQHEVFRISLRRDYEFSQKSRLIEQRYRIESLILKHQAKLNEYNESSSSASLNDSNESESQHKESIESLKSSITPAELHQLTVLSDKLSKLINCEYKCHTAWFVADLFLRLHS
;
A
#
# COMPACT_ATOMS: atom_id res chain seq x y z
N MET A 1 20.04 26.14 -3.16
CA MET A 1 20.24 26.85 -4.45
C MET A 1 19.11 26.48 -5.39
N LEU A 2 18.05 27.29 -5.44
CA LEU A 2 17.01 27.16 -6.47
C LEU A 2 17.47 28.05 -7.64
N SER A 3 17.92 27.42 -8.72
CA SER A 3 18.06 28.10 -10.02
C SER A 3 16.73 28.80 -10.32
N GLY A 4 16.76 30.09 -10.64
CA GLY A 4 15.58 30.83 -11.08
C GLY A 4 14.92 30.21 -12.32
N PRO A 5 13.74 30.73 -12.73
CA PRO A 5 13.03 30.26 -13.91
C PRO A 5 13.97 30.22 -15.12
N SER A 6 14.01 29.08 -15.82
CA SER A 6 14.93 28.84 -16.94
C SER A 6 14.16 28.65 -18.24
N ASN A 7 14.70 29.15 -19.35
CA ASN A 7 14.12 28.90 -20.68
C ASN A 7 14.40 27.46 -21.16
N LEU A 8 13.74 27.05 -22.25
CA LEU A 8 13.85 25.69 -22.80
C LEU A 8 15.31 25.29 -23.09
N GLU A 9 16.07 26.16 -23.75
CA GLU A 9 17.46 25.90 -24.16
C GLU A 9 18.41 25.77 -22.96
N GLU A 10 18.18 26.52 -21.90
CA GLU A 10 18.93 26.39 -20.65
C GLU A 10 18.61 25.09 -19.93
N VAL A 11 17.34 24.69 -19.88
CA VAL A 11 16.95 23.41 -19.27
C VAL A 11 17.53 22.24 -20.08
N GLU A 12 17.41 22.27 -21.42
CA GLU A 12 17.96 21.23 -22.30
C GLU A 12 19.48 21.07 -22.11
N ARG A 13 20.22 22.19 -22.05
CA ARG A 13 21.67 22.18 -21.81
C ARG A 13 22.06 21.65 -20.41
N LYS A 14 21.26 21.95 -19.38
CA LYS A 14 21.55 21.54 -17.99
C LYS A 14 21.29 20.05 -17.74
N VAL A 15 20.29 19.46 -18.41
CA VAL A 15 19.77 18.13 -18.06
C VAL A 15 20.54 16.99 -18.74
N LEU A 16 21.39 17.29 -19.75
CA LEU A 16 22.27 16.33 -20.44
C LEU A 16 21.55 15.05 -20.94
N LEU A 17 20.26 15.16 -21.27
CA LEU A 17 19.46 14.08 -21.83
C LEU A 17 19.48 14.12 -23.37
N PRO A 18 19.29 12.97 -24.04
CA PRO A 18 18.99 12.94 -25.47
C PRO A 18 17.77 13.82 -25.78
N GLN A 19 17.84 14.57 -26.89
CA GLN A 19 16.79 15.53 -27.26
C GLN A 19 15.41 14.87 -27.42
N SER A 20 15.37 13.62 -27.91
CA SER A 20 14.13 12.83 -28.03
C SER A 20 13.47 12.58 -26.66
N ASP A 21 14.26 12.30 -25.63
CA ASP A 21 13.75 12.05 -24.28
C ASP A 21 13.34 13.35 -23.61
N PHE A 22 14.12 14.42 -23.77
CA PHE A 22 13.80 15.74 -23.24
C PHE A 22 12.44 16.25 -23.74
N ARG A 23 12.23 16.20 -25.06
CA ARG A 23 10.95 16.59 -25.70
C ARG A 23 9.77 15.71 -25.27
N ARG A 24 10.01 14.49 -24.79
CA ARG A 24 8.96 13.60 -24.27
C ARG A 24 8.67 13.84 -22.79
N ILE A 25 9.69 14.09 -21.97
CA ILE A 25 9.59 14.16 -20.51
C ILE A 25 9.06 15.51 -20.06
N LEU A 26 9.58 16.62 -20.61
CA LEU A 26 9.22 17.96 -20.15
C LEU A 26 7.71 18.25 -20.27
N PRO A 27 7.03 17.96 -21.40
CA PRO A 27 5.59 18.17 -21.49
C PRO A 27 4.80 17.33 -20.50
N ARG A 28 5.25 16.09 -20.22
CA ARG A 28 4.60 15.22 -19.22
C ARG A 28 4.71 15.80 -17.81
N MET A 29 5.90 16.26 -17.42
CA MET A 29 6.11 16.89 -16.12
C MET A 29 5.29 18.17 -15.94
N VAL A 30 5.12 18.96 -17.00
CA VAL A 30 4.22 20.13 -17.02
C VAL A 30 2.77 19.68 -16.88
N SER A 31 2.32 18.69 -17.66
CA SER A 31 0.93 18.18 -17.57
C SER A 31 0.58 17.55 -16.22
N MET A 32 1.57 16.97 -15.54
CA MET A 32 1.43 16.41 -14.20
C MET A 32 1.46 17.48 -13.11
N GLY A 33 1.73 18.75 -13.44
CA GLY A 33 1.84 19.84 -12.47
C GLY A 33 3.13 19.84 -11.65
N LEU A 34 4.15 19.09 -12.06
CA LEU A 34 5.46 19.06 -11.38
C LEU A 34 6.35 20.26 -11.77
N ILE A 35 6.14 20.79 -12.98
CA ILE A 35 6.84 21.96 -13.50
C ILE A 35 5.79 23.02 -13.84
N THR A 36 5.98 24.22 -13.31
CA THR A 36 5.17 25.39 -13.63
C THR A 36 5.75 26.06 -14.87
N THR A 37 4.88 26.42 -15.81
CA THR A 37 5.25 27.18 -17.01
C THR A 37 4.76 28.62 -16.85
N THR A 38 5.64 29.59 -17.07
CA THR A 38 5.29 31.02 -17.15
C THR A 38 5.50 31.48 -18.57
N GLU A 39 4.42 31.86 -19.22
CA GLU A 39 4.45 32.39 -20.58
C GLU A 39 4.69 33.91 -20.54
N LEU A 40 5.62 34.37 -21.37
CA LEU A 40 5.95 35.79 -21.51
C LEU A 40 5.95 36.13 -23.00
N SER A 41 5.46 37.32 -23.34
CA SER A 41 5.52 37.83 -24.72
C SER A 41 6.60 38.90 -24.84
N ARG A 42 7.39 38.82 -25.91
CA ARG A 42 8.38 39.87 -26.25
C ARG A 42 7.71 41.16 -26.74
N THR A 43 6.47 41.05 -27.21
CA THR A 43 5.70 42.14 -27.81
C THR A 43 4.33 42.27 -27.14
N LYS A 44 3.63 43.39 -27.36
CA LYS A 44 2.25 43.55 -26.88
C LYS A 44 1.28 42.59 -27.57
N GLU A 45 1.60 42.16 -28.78
CA GLU A 45 0.87 41.14 -29.52
C GLU A 45 1.25 39.75 -28.98
N TYR A 46 0.27 39.03 -28.45
CA TYR A 46 0.41 37.69 -27.88
C TYR A 46 0.23 36.64 -28.96
N THR A 47 1.29 36.39 -29.74
CA THR A 47 1.30 35.45 -30.87
C THR A 47 2.28 34.31 -30.60
N ALA A 48 2.11 33.16 -31.27
CA ALA A 48 2.98 32.00 -31.05
C ALA A 48 4.47 32.30 -31.27
N ASP A 49 4.79 33.22 -32.19
CA ASP A 49 6.17 33.59 -32.52
C ASP A 49 6.79 34.56 -31.49
N THR A 50 5.96 35.23 -30.69
CA THR A 50 6.38 36.25 -29.72
C THR A 50 6.36 35.75 -28.29
N ILE A 51 5.66 34.64 -28.03
CA ILE A 51 5.57 33.97 -26.73
C ILE A 51 6.80 33.08 -26.53
N PHE A 52 7.37 33.15 -25.33
CA PHE A 52 8.37 32.20 -24.85
C PHE A 52 8.00 31.73 -23.45
N CYS A 53 8.39 30.48 -23.15
CA CYS A 53 8.07 29.82 -21.89
C CYS A 53 9.28 29.77 -20.97
N LEU A 54 9.04 30.11 -19.71
CA LEU A 54 9.97 29.87 -18.61
C LEU A 54 9.46 28.72 -17.76
N TYR A 55 10.36 27.79 -17.43
CA TYR A 55 10.07 26.64 -16.61
C TYR A 55 10.63 26.84 -15.20
N SER A 56 9.82 26.56 -14.20
CA SER A 56 10.21 26.63 -12.79
C SER A 56 9.54 25.52 -11.99
N ILE A 57 10.09 25.21 -10.82
CA ILE A 57 9.51 24.24 -9.89
C ILE A 57 9.03 25.01 -8.67
N ASN A 58 7.71 24.99 -8.43
CA ASN A 58 7.13 25.48 -7.21
C ASN A 58 7.02 24.33 -6.20
N LEU A 59 7.96 24.26 -5.24
CA LEU A 59 7.99 23.19 -4.25
C LEU A 59 6.73 23.15 -3.36
N LEU A 60 6.08 24.29 -3.08
CA LEU A 60 4.82 24.32 -2.32
C LEU A 60 3.68 23.67 -3.12
N GLN A 61 3.62 23.94 -4.42
CA GLN A 61 2.65 23.31 -5.32
C GLN A 61 2.91 21.81 -5.44
N VAL A 62 4.17 21.41 -5.64
CA VAL A 62 4.55 20.00 -5.74
C VAL A 62 4.24 19.25 -4.44
N ALA A 63 4.50 19.85 -3.28
CA ALA A 63 4.16 19.22 -2.00
C ALA A 63 2.64 19.00 -1.84
N ARG A 64 1.80 19.97 -2.23
CA ARG A 64 0.34 19.80 -2.25
C ARG A 64 -0.10 18.67 -3.19
N LEU A 65 0.49 18.62 -4.39
CA LEU A 65 0.23 17.55 -5.35
C LEU A 65 0.62 16.17 -4.80
N VAL A 66 1.78 16.05 -4.14
CA VAL A 66 2.22 14.80 -3.52
C VAL A 66 1.25 14.34 -2.44
N ILE A 67 0.71 15.26 -1.64
CA ILE A 67 -0.32 14.93 -0.63
C ILE A 67 -1.57 14.38 -1.30
N GLU A 68 -2.10 15.07 -2.31
CA GLU A 68 -3.31 14.65 -3.04
C GLU A 68 -3.13 13.27 -3.68
N LEU A 69 -2.02 13.05 -4.38
CA LEU A 69 -1.70 11.75 -5.00
C LEU A 69 -1.56 10.65 -3.93
N SER A 70 -0.90 10.94 -2.82
CA SER A 70 -0.71 9.96 -1.74
C SER A 70 -2.05 9.57 -1.10
N GLN A 71 -2.93 10.54 -0.84
CA GLN A 71 -4.27 10.30 -0.29
C GLN A 71 -5.13 9.47 -1.25
N HIS A 72 -5.11 9.81 -2.54
CA HIS A 72 -5.84 9.08 -3.56
C HIS A 72 -5.35 7.63 -3.68
N GLU A 73 -4.03 7.40 -3.63
CA GLU A 73 -3.48 6.04 -3.67
C GLU A 73 -3.80 5.24 -2.40
N VAL A 74 -3.77 5.84 -1.20
CA VAL A 74 -4.21 5.17 0.04
C VAL A 74 -5.66 4.71 -0.10
N PHE A 75 -6.54 5.56 -0.63
CA PHE A 75 -7.94 5.21 -0.87
C PHE A 75 -8.08 4.02 -1.85
N ARG A 76 -7.37 4.05 -2.98
CA ARG A 76 -7.37 2.95 -3.96
C ARG A 76 -6.83 1.65 -3.38
N ILE A 77 -5.79 1.72 -2.54
CA ILE A 77 -5.24 0.55 -1.85
C ILE A 77 -6.29 -0.04 -0.90
N SER A 78 -7.02 0.78 -0.14
CA SER A 78 -8.11 0.31 0.71
C SER A 78 -9.19 -0.39 -0.11
N LEU A 79 -9.66 0.22 -1.20
CA LEU A 79 -10.65 -0.41 -2.08
C LEU A 79 -10.16 -1.75 -2.63
N ARG A 80 -8.88 -1.85 -3.00
CA ARG A 80 -8.32 -3.10 -3.51
C ARG A 80 -8.23 -4.16 -2.43
N ARG A 81 -7.84 -3.77 -1.21
CA ARG A 81 -7.81 -4.66 -0.04
C ARG A 81 -9.20 -5.21 0.24
N ASP A 82 -10.21 -4.36 0.30
CA ASP A 82 -11.60 -4.74 0.58
C ASP A 82 -12.14 -5.67 -0.51
N TYR A 83 -11.79 -5.41 -1.78
CA TYR A 83 -12.09 -6.30 -2.89
C TYR A 83 -11.45 -7.69 -2.69
N GLU A 84 -10.14 -7.78 -2.42
CA GLU A 84 -9.48 -9.08 -2.22
C GLU A 84 -10.08 -9.86 -1.03
N PHE A 85 -10.45 -9.16 0.06
CA PHE A 85 -11.18 -9.76 1.18
C PHE A 85 -12.56 -10.28 0.77
N SER A 86 -13.34 -9.49 0.05
CA SER A 86 -14.69 -9.88 -0.38
C SER A 86 -14.68 -11.16 -1.23
N GLN A 87 -13.67 -11.33 -2.08
CA GLN A 87 -13.55 -12.52 -2.94
C GLN A 87 -13.27 -13.80 -2.16
N LYS A 88 -12.72 -13.70 -0.93
CA LYS A 88 -12.33 -14.86 -0.11
C LYS A 88 -13.00 -14.91 1.26
N SER A 89 -14.05 -14.10 1.52
CA SER A 89 -14.69 -14.01 2.85
C SER A 89 -15.14 -15.38 3.38
N ARG A 90 -15.84 -16.18 2.56
CA ARG A 90 -16.27 -17.54 2.95
C ARG A 90 -15.11 -18.43 3.41
N LEU A 91 -13.99 -18.39 2.68
CA LEU A 91 -12.81 -19.19 3.01
C LEU A 91 -12.17 -18.69 4.31
N ILE A 92 -12.10 -17.38 4.51
CA ILE A 92 -11.57 -16.76 5.73
C ILE A 92 -12.45 -17.10 6.94
N GLU A 93 -13.77 -17.00 6.82
CA GLU A 93 -14.73 -17.35 7.87
C GLU A 93 -14.65 -18.83 8.25
N GLN A 94 -14.57 -19.71 7.25
CA GLN A 94 -14.38 -21.15 7.47
C GLN A 94 -13.09 -21.42 8.24
N ARG A 95 -11.99 -20.75 7.87
CA ARG A 95 -10.71 -20.87 8.60
C ARG A 95 -10.80 -20.35 10.01
N TYR A 96 -11.37 -19.18 10.19
CA TYR A 96 -11.55 -18.60 11.51
C TYR A 96 -12.35 -19.52 12.42
N ARG A 97 -13.42 -20.15 11.91
CA ARG A 97 -14.23 -21.13 12.64
C ARG A 97 -13.41 -22.38 13.01
N ILE A 98 -12.66 -22.95 12.08
CA ILE A 98 -11.83 -24.15 12.33
C ILE A 98 -10.76 -23.84 13.38
N GLU A 99 -10.01 -22.74 13.23
CA GLU A 99 -8.98 -22.31 14.18
C GLU A 99 -9.58 -22.05 15.58
N SER A 100 -10.76 -21.43 15.66
CA SER A 100 -11.45 -21.22 16.93
C SER A 100 -11.83 -22.53 17.62
N LEU A 101 -12.28 -23.53 16.86
CA LEU A 101 -12.58 -24.86 17.42
C LEU A 101 -11.31 -25.58 17.88
N ILE A 102 -10.23 -25.50 17.10
CA ILE A 102 -8.93 -26.07 17.49
C ILE A 102 -8.47 -25.45 18.81
N LEU A 103 -8.50 -24.12 18.94
CA LEU A 103 -8.13 -23.41 20.18
C LEU A 103 -9.00 -23.86 21.36
N LYS A 104 -10.31 -24.06 21.15
CA LYS A 104 -11.21 -24.55 22.20
C LYS A 104 -10.88 -25.97 22.66
N HIS A 105 -10.56 -26.87 21.74
CA HIS A 105 -10.13 -28.23 22.10
C HIS A 105 -8.75 -28.25 22.76
N GLN A 106 -7.83 -27.39 22.32
CA GLN A 106 -6.52 -27.22 22.96
C GLN A 106 -6.64 -26.68 24.39
N ALA A 107 -7.51 -25.70 24.63
CA ALA A 107 -7.76 -25.17 25.97
C ALA A 107 -8.27 -26.26 26.92
N LYS A 108 -9.25 -27.07 26.48
CA LYS A 108 -9.74 -28.22 27.26
C LYS A 108 -8.65 -29.25 27.54
N LEU A 109 -7.82 -29.58 26.56
CA LEU A 109 -6.67 -30.48 26.77
C LEU A 109 -5.70 -29.95 27.82
N ASN A 110 -5.45 -28.64 27.82
CA ASN A 110 -4.60 -28.02 28.83
C ASN A 110 -5.24 -28.08 30.22
N GLU A 111 -6.54 -27.83 30.34
CA GLU A 111 -7.30 -27.99 31.60
C GLU A 111 -7.21 -29.43 32.13
N TYR A 112 -7.32 -30.46 31.27
CA TYR A 112 -7.16 -31.87 31.66
C TYR A 112 -5.73 -32.22 32.08
N ASN A 113 -4.72 -31.65 31.42
CA ASN A 113 -3.32 -31.85 31.80
C ASN A 113 -2.98 -31.20 33.14
N GLU A 114 -3.55 -30.03 33.45
CA GLU A 114 -3.35 -29.35 34.75
C GLU A 114 -4.11 -30.04 35.89
N SER A 115 -5.29 -30.60 35.63
CA SER A 115 -6.12 -31.31 36.61
C SER A 115 -5.74 -32.78 36.85
N SER A 116 -4.90 -33.38 36.00
CA SER A 116 -4.37 -34.75 36.16
C SER A 116 -3.43 -34.97 37.35
N SER A 117 -3.30 -33.97 38.25
CA SER A 117 -2.61 -34.12 39.54
C SER A 117 -3.46 -34.80 40.63
N SER A 118 -4.76 -35.03 40.43
CA SER A 118 -5.58 -35.79 41.40
C SER A 118 -6.85 -36.44 40.82
N ALA A 119 -6.83 -37.79 40.79
CA ALA A 119 -7.95 -38.74 40.77
C ALA A 119 -8.75 -38.98 39.45
N SER A 120 -8.93 -40.28 39.17
CA SER A 120 -9.69 -40.93 38.06
C SER A 120 -8.96 -41.03 36.70
N LEU A 121 -8.24 -42.15 36.51
CA LEU A 121 -7.33 -42.40 35.39
C LEU A 121 -7.99 -43.00 34.13
N ASN A 122 -9.24 -43.49 34.18
CA ASN A 122 -9.82 -44.21 33.04
C ASN A 122 -10.75 -43.35 32.17
N ASP A 123 -11.54 -42.44 32.74
CA ASP A 123 -12.50 -41.60 31.99
C ASP A 123 -11.83 -40.34 31.38
N SER A 124 -10.78 -39.84 32.07
CA SER A 124 -9.97 -38.69 31.66
C SER A 124 -9.15 -38.98 30.39
N ASN A 125 -8.59 -40.20 30.28
CA ASN A 125 -7.75 -40.59 29.15
C ASN A 125 -8.55 -40.75 27.85
N GLU A 126 -9.79 -41.23 27.93
CA GLU A 126 -10.67 -41.37 26.76
C GLU A 126 -11.13 -40.00 26.24
N SER A 127 -11.47 -39.08 27.15
CA SER A 127 -11.81 -37.68 26.83
C SER A 127 -10.63 -36.90 26.24
N GLU A 128 -9.41 -37.13 26.74
CA GLU A 128 -8.19 -36.53 26.19
C GLU A 128 -7.89 -37.04 24.76
N SER A 129 -8.04 -38.36 24.54
CA SER A 129 -7.89 -38.98 23.21
C SER A 129 -8.88 -38.41 22.20
N GLN A 130 -10.15 -38.24 22.58
CA GLN A 130 -11.19 -37.67 21.72
C GLN A 130 -10.89 -36.21 21.31
N HIS A 131 -10.37 -35.39 22.24
CA HIS A 131 -9.98 -34.01 21.93
C HIS A 131 -8.75 -33.95 21.00
N LYS A 132 -7.78 -34.86 21.16
CA LYS A 132 -6.63 -34.99 20.25
C LYS A 132 -7.07 -35.38 18.84
N GLU A 133 -7.93 -36.39 18.70
CA GLU A 133 -8.48 -36.82 17.41
C GLU A 133 -9.36 -35.73 16.75
N SER A 134 -10.12 -34.98 17.55
CA SER A 134 -10.89 -33.82 17.08
C SER A 134 -9.99 -32.72 16.51
N ILE A 135 -8.83 -32.45 17.12
CA ILE A 135 -7.87 -31.48 16.58
C ILE A 135 -7.25 -31.98 15.27
N GLU A 136 -6.90 -33.26 15.19
CA GLU A 136 -6.27 -33.84 13.99
C GLU A 136 -7.24 -33.89 12.80
N SER A 137 -8.52 -34.22 13.05
CA SER A 137 -9.57 -34.14 12.03
C SER A 137 -9.82 -32.70 11.56
N LEU A 138 -9.87 -31.72 12.48
CA LEU A 138 -10.03 -30.31 12.12
C LEU A 138 -8.85 -29.77 11.31
N LYS A 139 -7.62 -30.20 11.62
CA LYS A 139 -6.41 -29.84 10.85
C LYS A 139 -6.39 -30.46 9.45
N SER A 140 -6.87 -31.70 9.32
CA SER A 140 -6.93 -32.41 8.03
C SER A 140 -8.15 -32.05 7.17
N SER A 141 -9.18 -31.41 7.75
CA SER A 141 -10.34 -30.87 7.04
C SER A 141 -9.97 -29.81 5.99
N ILE A 142 -8.78 -29.23 6.12
CA ILE A 142 -8.26 -28.19 5.27
C ILE A 142 -7.53 -28.78 4.07
N THR A 143 -7.95 -28.38 2.87
CA THR A 143 -7.28 -28.83 1.66
C THR A 143 -5.98 -28.04 1.41
N PRO A 144 -4.94 -28.68 0.81
CA PRO A 144 -3.73 -27.96 0.39
C PRO A 144 -4.01 -26.81 -0.60
N ALA A 145 -5.05 -26.94 -1.43
CA ALA A 145 -5.46 -25.90 -2.37
C ALA A 145 -5.98 -24.65 -1.65
N GLU A 146 -6.79 -24.82 -0.60
CA GLU A 146 -7.28 -23.71 0.23
C GLU A 146 -6.14 -23.03 1.00
N LEU A 147 -5.17 -23.80 1.52
CA LEU A 147 -3.97 -23.24 2.13
C LEU A 147 -3.22 -22.34 1.16
N HIS A 148 -2.97 -22.84 -0.06
CA HIS A 148 -2.30 -22.07 -1.09
C HIS A 148 -3.06 -20.78 -1.42
N GLN A 149 -4.39 -20.84 -1.54
CA GLN A 149 -5.21 -19.65 -1.78
C GLN A 149 -5.12 -18.60 -0.68
N LEU A 150 -4.99 -19.01 0.58
CA LEU A 150 -4.82 -18.12 1.72
C LEU A 150 -3.42 -17.53 1.79
N THR A 151 -2.39 -18.33 1.48
CA THR A 151 -1.01 -17.83 1.36
C THR A 151 -0.92 -16.74 0.29
N VAL A 152 -1.50 -16.98 -0.89
CA VAL A 152 -1.54 -15.98 -1.97
C VAL A 152 -2.29 -14.72 -1.55
N LEU A 153 -3.41 -14.86 -0.83
CA LEU A 153 -4.14 -13.71 -0.28
C LEU A 153 -3.25 -12.93 0.70
N SER A 154 -2.60 -13.61 1.64
CA SER A 154 -1.70 -13.02 2.63
C SER A 154 -0.55 -12.25 1.95
N ASP A 155 0.08 -12.83 0.94
CA ASP A 155 1.16 -12.21 0.17
C ASP A 155 0.69 -10.96 -0.61
N LYS A 156 -0.53 -10.98 -1.13
CA LYS A 156 -1.11 -9.79 -1.77
C LYS A 156 -1.40 -8.69 -0.73
N LEU A 157 -1.98 -9.05 0.40
CA LEU A 157 -2.31 -8.10 1.46
C LEU A 157 -1.05 -7.47 2.05
N SER A 158 0.02 -8.25 2.25
CA SER A 158 1.30 -7.73 2.75
C SER A 158 1.91 -6.72 1.77
N LYS A 159 1.82 -6.97 0.46
CA LYS A 159 2.23 -6.00 -0.57
C LYS A 159 1.40 -4.71 -0.52
N LEU A 160 0.07 -4.83 -0.39
CA LEU A 160 -0.81 -3.68 -0.28
C LEU A 160 -0.50 -2.83 0.97
N ILE A 161 -0.28 -3.47 2.12
CA ILE A 161 0.10 -2.80 3.37
C ILE A 161 1.43 -2.05 3.21
N ASN A 162 2.41 -2.68 2.55
CA ASN A 162 3.70 -2.03 2.29
C ASN A 162 3.55 -0.81 1.35
N CYS A 163 2.72 -0.92 0.31
CA CYS A 163 2.38 0.22 -0.54
C CYS A 163 1.70 1.34 0.25
N GLU A 164 0.76 1.00 1.14
CA GLU A 164 0.05 1.96 1.99
C GLU A 164 1.04 2.73 2.87
N TYR A 165 1.99 2.04 3.51
CA TYR A 165 3.02 2.65 4.33
C TYR A 165 3.89 3.65 3.55
N LYS A 166 4.24 3.32 2.30
CA LYS A 166 5.02 4.22 1.42
C LYS A 166 4.23 5.49 1.09
N CYS A 167 2.94 5.37 0.79
CA CYS A 167 2.07 6.50 0.55
C CYS A 167 1.93 7.40 1.80
N HIS A 168 1.72 6.80 2.98
CA HIS A 168 1.67 7.56 4.24
C HIS A 168 2.98 8.28 4.53
N THR A 169 4.12 7.65 4.22
CA THR A 169 5.44 8.29 4.39
C THR A 169 5.58 9.50 3.45
N ALA A 170 5.22 9.35 2.17
CA ALA A 170 5.28 10.44 1.20
C ALA A 170 4.36 11.61 1.60
N TRP A 171 3.14 11.30 2.03
CA TRP A 171 2.21 12.28 2.58
C TRP A 171 2.83 13.00 3.79
N PHE A 172 3.30 12.26 4.80
CA PHE A 172 3.88 12.83 6.01
C PHE A 172 5.03 13.80 5.70
N VAL A 173 5.95 13.42 4.82
CA VAL A 173 7.09 14.28 4.44
C VAL A 173 6.63 15.55 3.73
N ALA A 174 5.68 15.43 2.79
CA ALA A 174 5.16 16.58 2.06
C ALA A 174 4.36 17.53 2.97
N ASP A 175 3.56 16.99 3.90
CA ASP A 175 2.80 17.76 4.87
C ASP A 175 3.72 18.47 5.88
N LEU A 176 4.76 17.76 6.38
CA LEU A 176 5.77 18.37 7.24
C LEU A 176 6.49 19.52 6.52
N PHE A 177 6.86 19.33 5.24
CA PHE A 177 7.46 20.38 4.44
C PHE A 177 6.54 21.61 4.35
N LEU A 178 5.25 21.42 4.08
CA LEU A 178 4.28 22.52 4.02
C LEU A 178 4.16 23.25 5.36
N ARG A 179 4.06 22.52 6.49
CA ARG A 179 3.96 23.15 7.82
C ARG A 179 5.20 23.97 8.20
N LEU A 180 6.38 23.59 7.69
CA LEU A 180 7.62 24.33 7.95
C LEU A 180 7.80 25.55 7.04
N HIS A 181 7.11 25.61 5.91
CA HIS A 181 7.26 26.64 4.88
C HIS A 181 5.97 27.43 4.58
N SER A 182 4.91 27.22 5.38
CA SER A 182 3.66 28.01 5.39
C SER A 182 3.71 29.07 6.49
#